data_AF-A0A1G4IZK6-F1
#
_entry.id   AF-A0A1G4IZK6-F1
#
_cell.length_a   1.000
_cell.length_b   1.000
_cell.length_c   1.000
_cell.angle_alpha   90.00
_cell.angle_beta   90.00
_cell.angle_gamma   90.00
#
_symmetry.space_group_name_H-M   'P 1'
#
loop_
_entity.id
_entity.type
_entity.pdbx_description
1 polymer ?
#
loop_
_entity_poly.entity_id
_entity_poly.type
_entity_poly.pdbx_seq_one_letter_code
_entity_poly.pdbx_strand_id
1 'polypeptide(L)'
;MVSRVCRALPGKSWLMRRYASQSSGPDPIHDPSWPKGSNPSPYDVFGFPQGQVETKALKKKYHAMAKLYHPDIASGVTILKYGSTGTPHHTYQIDESAILSTQDKLSRFQVMSEAYELLSDSRKKSTYDRFRTGWTYAPSTVRNAAYSSAAATAHGYHNNHNYEYWNAGTWEDVNKMHYTDPDKKLSFWVVMAWMCGLLVCVQCTALLTRIEESLTKGHFTHDETEKDLVLAYVNYGLDTDKWSRLRRFLWFRTYGMYRSKTDLDREAQKNEKIVQELKGKEMQGR
;
A
#
# COMPACT_ATOMS: atom_id res chain seq x y z
N MET A 1 -13.76 -27.12 80.05
CA MET A 1 -12.34 -26.92 79.66
C MET A 1 -12.26 -26.92 78.15
N VAL A 2 -11.91 -25.77 77.57
CA VAL A 2 -11.85 -25.52 76.13
C VAL A 2 -10.42 -25.76 75.66
N SER A 3 -10.16 -26.84 74.95
CA SER A 3 -8.84 -27.13 74.35
C SER A 3 -8.80 -26.59 72.92
N ARG A 4 -8.09 -25.47 72.74
CA ARG A 4 -7.77 -24.88 71.43
C ARG A 4 -6.67 -25.71 70.75
N VAL A 5 -6.98 -26.20 69.56
CA VAL A 5 -6.04 -26.83 68.63
C VAL A 5 -5.31 -25.73 67.85
N CYS A 6 -4.00 -25.57 68.06
CA CYS A 6 -3.17 -24.70 67.23
C CYS A 6 -2.72 -25.47 65.97
N ARG A 7 -3.13 -24.96 64.79
CA ARG A 7 -2.67 -25.39 63.46
C ARG A 7 -1.21 -24.99 63.26
N ALA A 8 -0.35 -25.96 62.93
CA ALA A 8 0.92 -25.71 62.27
C ALA A 8 0.70 -25.74 60.74
N LEU A 9 1.08 -24.66 60.04
CA LEU A 9 1.12 -24.60 58.58
C LEU A 9 2.51 -25.05 58.09
N PRO A 10 2.63 -26.01 57.17
CA PRO A 10 3.92 -26.35 56.57
C PRO A 10 4.37 -25.24 55.60
N GLY A 11 5.66 -24.92 55.71
CA GLY A 11 6.33 -23.79 55.09
C GLY A 11 6.38 -23.81 53.56
N LYS A 12 6.38 -22.60 53.01
CA LYS A 12 6.52 -22.29 51.58
C LYS A 12 7.84 -22.86 51.06
N SER A 13 7.76 -23.77 50.10
CA SER A 13 8.92 -24.17 49.30
C SER A 13 9.32 -22.99 48.42
N TRP A 14 10.54 -22.49 48.63
CA TRP A 14 11.15 -21.53 47.74
C TRP A 14 11.39 -22.23 46.40
N LEU A 15 10.64 -21.82 45.38
CA LEU A 15 10.87 -22.24 44.00
C LEU A 15 12.29 -21.81 43.61
N MET A 16 13.20 -22.80 43.60
CA MET A 16 14.50 -22.69 42.96
C MET A 16 14.27 -22.24 41.50
N ARG A 17 14.61 -20.97 41.25
CA ARG A 17 14.61 -20.39 39.92
C ARG A 17 15.69 -21.12 39.12
N ARG A 18 15.29 -22.02 38.22
CA ARG A 18 16.21 -22.68 37.31
C ARG A 18 16.84 -21.60 36.42
N TYR A 19 18.15 -21.48 36.48
CA TYR A 19 18.94 -20.61 35.62
C TYR A 19 18.91 -21.14 34.18
N ALA A 20 19.09 -20.24 33.21
CA ALA A 20 19.24 -20.59 31.81
C ALA A 20 20.58 -21.34 31.62
N SER A 21 20.53 -22.67 31.57
CA SER A 21 21.59 -23.46 30.96
C SER A 21 21.54 -23.23 29.45
N GLN A 22 22.65 -22.83 28.83
CA GLN A 22 22.81 -23.01 27.38
C GLN A 22 22.43 -24.45 27.05
N SER A 23 21.38 -24.65 26.26
CA SER A 23 21.14 -25.97 25.69
C SER A 23 22.34 -26.24 24.79
N SER A 24 23.10 -27.31 25.09
CA SER A 24 23.78 -28.07 24.05
C SER A 24 22.86 -28.11 22.82
N GLY A 25 23.36 -27.76 21.63
CA GLY A 25 22.55 -27.62 20.42
C GLY A 25 21.56 -28.78 20.29
N PRO A 26 20.32 -28.52 19.84
CA PRO A 26 19.24 -29.50 19.92
C PRO A 26 19.68 -30.81 19.26
N ASP A 27 19.60 -31.90 20.01
CA ASP A 27 19.84 -33.24 19.46
C ASP A 27 18.98 -33.42 18.20
N PRO A 28 19.51 -34.01 17.13
CA PRO A 28 18.78 -34.15 15.87
C PRO A 28 17.48 -34.93 16.11
N ILE A 29 16.35 -34.26 15.94
CA ILE A 29 15.03 -34.85 16.14
C ILE A 29 14.67 -35.62 14.87
N HIS A 30 14.45 -36.93 15.00
CA HIS A 30 13.89 -37.76 13.95
C HIS A 30 12.36 -37.77 14.06
N ASP A 31 11.65 -37.47 12.98
CA ASP A 31 10.19 -37.64 12.91
C ASP A 31 9.86 -39.02 12.30
N PRO A 32 9.49 -40.03 13.11
CA PRO A 32 9.13 -41.35 12.60
C PRO A 32 7.74 -41.40 11.97
N SER A 33 6.93 -40.33 12.12
CA SER A 33 5.53 -40.32 11.68
C SER A 33 5.32 -39.78 10.27
N TRP A 34 6.36 -39.24 9.64
CA TRP A 34 6.26 -38.72 8.28
C TRP A 34 6.16 -39.86 7.23
N PRO A 35 5.23 -39.78 6.26
CA PRO A 35 5.06 -40.80 5.24
C PRO A 35 6.28 -40.91 4.31
N LYS A 36 6.62 -42.15 3.93
CA LYS A 36 7.78 -42.48 3.07
C LYS A 36 7.48 -42.34 1.57
N GLY A 37 6.20 -42.40 1.20
CA GLY A 37 5.76 -42.33 -0.19
C GLY A 37 5.77 -40.90 -0.73
N SER A 38 6.08 -40.74 -2.02
CA SER A 38 6.11 -39.43 -2.68
C SER A 38 4.73 -38.76 -2.81
N ASN A 39 3.64 -39.53 -2.70
CA ASN A 39 2.26 -39.04 -2.76
C ASN A 39 1.49 -39.51 -1.51
N PRO A 40 1.65 -38.86 -0.35
CA PRO A 40 1.01 -39.30 0.89
C PRO A 40 -0.50 -39.03 0.85
N SER A 41 -1.30 -39.92 1.43
CA SER A 41 -2.71 -39.65 1.72
C SER A 41 -2.83 -38.68 2.91
N PRO A 42 -3.90 -37.85 3.00
CA PRO A 42 -4.18 -37.04 4.20
C PRO A 42 -4.17 -37.87 5.50
N TYR A 43 -4.62 -39.13 5.41
CA TYR A 43 -4.60 -40.08 6.53
C TYR A 43 -3.17 -40.55 6.88
N ASP A 44 -2.34 -40.79 5.86
CA ASP A 44 -0.96 -41.24 6.02
C ASP A 44 -0.07 -40.17 6.66
N VAL A 45 -0.34 -38.89 6.35
CA VAL A 45 0.39 -37.75 6.94
C VAL A 45 0.31 -37.76 8.47
N PHE A 46 -0.84 -38.12 9.04
CA PHE A 46 -1.03 -38.19 10.48
C PHE A 46 -0.87 -39.60 11.08
N GLY A 47 -0.77 -40.62 10.22
CA GLY A 47 -0.71 -42.03 10.61
C GLY A 47 -2.03 -42.59 11.14
N PHE A 48 -3.17 -42.11 10.65
CA PHE A 48 -4.48 -42.67 11.00
C PHE A 48 -4.95 -43.70 9.97
N PRO A 49 -5.67 -44.75 10.37
CA PRO A 49 -6.35 -45.63 9.43
C PRO A 49 -7.46 -44.87 8.68
N GLN A 50 -7.66 -45.23 7.41
CA GLN A 50 -8.69 -44.60 6.58
C GLN A 50 -10.08 -44.76 7.20
N GLY A 51 -10.86 -43.66 7.24
CA GLY A 51 -12.23 -43.64 7.76
C GLY A 51 -12.36 -43.41 9.28
N GLN A 52 -11.41 -43.85 10.10
CA GLN A 52 -11.44 -43.67 11.56
C GLN A 52 -10.53 -42.52 11.99
N VAL A 53 -11.09 -41.31 12.03
CA VAL A 53 -10.38 -40.10 12.50
C VAL A 53 -11.13 -39.49 13.65
N GLU A 54 -10.51 -39.57 14.82
CA GLU A 54 -10.93 -38.88 16.03
C GLU A 54 -10.44 -37.43 15.97
N THR A 55 -11.37 -36.45 16.00
CA THR A 55 -11.05 -35.01 15.87
C THR A 55 -10.06 -34.53 16.94
N LYS A 56 -10.18 -35.06 18.17
CA LYS A 56 -9.26 -34.74 19.28
C LYS A 56 -7.84 -35.28 19.03
N ALA A 57 -7.74 -36.50 18.52
CA ALA A 57 -6.44 -37.12 18.21
C ALA A 57 -5.77 -36.41 17.02
N LEU A 58 -6.56 -36.08 16.00
CA LEU A 58 -6.12 -35.30 14.84
C LEU A 58 -5.55 -33.95 15.27
N LYS A 59 -6.28 -33.18 16.06
CA LYS A 59 -5.82 -31.89 16.58
C LYS A 59 -4.54 -32.01 17.40
N LYS A 60 -4.44 -33.03 18.26
CA LYS A 60 -3.24 -33.29 19.07
C LYS A 60 -2.02 -33.58 18.18
N LYS A 61 -2.20 -34.41 17.15
CA LYS A 61 -1.14 -34.75 16.18
C LYS A 61 -0.72 -33.54 15.35
N TYR A 62 -1.69 -32.78 14.84
CA TYR A 62 -1.44 -31.54 14.11
C TYR A 62 -0.60 -30.56 14.93
N HIS A 63 -0.99 -30.27 16.18
CA HIS A 63 -0.21 -29.37 17.04
C HIS A 63 1.19 -29.91 17.36
N ALA A 64 1.38 -31.23 17.47
CA ALA A 64 2.69 -31.82 17.68
C ALA A 64 3.61 -31.66 16.46
N MET A 65 3.08 -31.89 15.26
CA MET A 65 3.81 -31.73 14.00
C MET A 65 4.04 -30.25 13.65
N ALA A 66 3.09 -29.36 13.94
CA ALA A 66 3.26 -27.93 13.77
C ALA A 66 4.42 -27.39 14.59
N LYS A 67 4.62 -27.88 15.83
CA LYS A 67 5.80 -27.50 16.64
C LYS A 67 7.13 -27.93 16.01
N LEU A 68 7.13 -28.94 15.15
CA LEU A 68 8.32 -29.43 14.46
C LEU A 68 8.57 -28.68 13.14
N TYR A 69 7.52 -28.41 12.37
CA TYR A 69 7.65 -27.93 10.99
C TYR A 69 7.27 -26.47 10.75
N HIS A 70 6.72 -25.75 11.74
CA HIS A 70 6.34 -24.35 11.56
C HIS A 70 7.56 -23.47 11.26
N PRO A 71 7.51 -22.58 10.24
CA PRO A 71 8.67 -21.79 9.81
C PRO A 71 9.31 -20.96 10.93
N ASP A 72 8.49 -20.38 11.81
CA ASP A 72 8.98 -19.55 12.93
C ASP A 72 9.73 -20.35 14.01
N ILE A 73 9.39 -21.62 14.21
CA ILE A 73 9.92 -22.44 15.32
C ILE A 73 11.03 -23.38 14.81
N ALA A 74 10.87 -23.88 13.59
CA ALA A 74 11.74 -24.90 13.00
C ALA A 74 13.08 -24.36 12.49
N SER A 75 13.29 -23.04 12.50
CA SER A 75 14.55 -22.37 12.12
C SER A 75 15.73 -22.82 12.99
N GLY A 76 15.49 -23.09 14.28
CA GLY A 76 16.50 -23.57 15.23
C GLY A 76 16.53 -25.10 15.42
N VAL A 77 15.64 -25.86 14.76
CA VAL A 77 15.52 -27.31 14.96
C VAL A 77 16.15 -28.08 13.81
N THR A 78 17.18 -28.88 14.08
CA THR A 78 17.78 -29.78 13.10
C THR A 78 16.96 -31.07 13.00
N ILE A 79 16.26 -31.26 11.88
CA ILE A 79 15.44 -32.45 11.59
C ILE A 79 16.16 -33.27 10.53
N LEU A 80 16.30 -34.58 10.74
CA LEU A 80 16.94 -35.47 9.76
C LEU A 80 15.92 -35.97 8.71
N LYS A 81 16.36 -36.07 7.46
CA LYS A 81 15.58 -36.65 6.37
C LYS A 81 15.53 -38.18 6.49
N TYR A 82 14.33 -38.75 6.34
CA TYR A 82 14.13 -40.20 6.33
C TYR A 82 14.83 -40.84 5.12
N GLY A 83 15.68 -41.85 5.35
CA GLY A 83 16.44 -42.55 4.30
C GLY A 83 17.97 -42.40 4.39
N SER A 84 18.47 -41.57 5.30
CA SER A 84 19.89 -41.61 5.71
C SER A 84 20.11 -42.78 6.67
N THR A 85 20.11 -44.01 6.12
CA THR A 85 20.53 -45.20 6.86
C THR A 85 22.06 -45.20 6.98
N GLY A 86 22.55 -44.50 7.98
CA GLY A 86 23.77 -44.83 8.69
C GLY A 86 23.47 -44.71 10.18
N THR A 87 23.40 -45.83 10.88
CA THR A 87 23.29 -45.91 12.35
C THR A 87 24.14 -44.83 13.04
N PRO A 88 23.60 -44.03 13.97
CA PRO A 88 24.40 -43.04 14.71
C PRO A 88 25.22 -43.78 15.76
N HIS A 89 26.37 -44.33 15.37
CA HIS A 89 27.35 -44.85 16.32
C HIS A 89 28.48 -43.84 16.44
N HIS A 90 28.41 -43.03 17.48
CA HIS A 90 29.40 -42.03 17.89
C HIS A 90 29.52 -40.77 17.00
N THR A 91 29.25 -39.64 17.65
CA THR A 91 29.76 -38.28 17.48
C THR A 91 30.57 -37.95 16.22
N TYR A 92 30.06 -36.97 15.45
CA TYR A 92 30.76 -35.76 14.99
C TYR A 92 30.67 -35.40 13.49
N GLN A 93 29.95 -36.12 12.63
CA GLN A 93 29.75 -35.63 11.24
C GLN A 93 28.34 -35.93 10.75
N ILE A 94 27.43 -34.96 10.95
CA ILE A 94 26.12 -34.94 10.28
C ILE A 94 26.37 -34.32 8.90
N ASP A 95 26.19 -35.10 7.85
CA ASP A 95 26.25 -34.58 6.48
C ASP A 95 25.09 -33.59 6.26
N GLU A 96 25.39 -32.40 5.75
CA GLU A 96 24.43 -31.30 5.57
C GLU A 96 23.26 -31.70 4.65
N SER A 97 23.52 -32.64 3.74
CA SER A 97 22.55 -33.26 2.84
C SER A 97 21.46 -34.10 3.55
N ALA A 98 21.74 -34.58 4.77
CA ALA A 98 20.82 -35.37 5.59
C ALA A 98 19.91 -34.48 6.47
N ILE A 99 20.22 -33.19 6.58
CA ILE A 99 19.43 -32.22 7.32
C ILE A 99 18.29 -31.72 6.42
N LEU A 100 17.08 -31.70 6.95
CA LEU A 100 15.91 -31.20 6.25
C LEU A 100 16.05 -29.69 6.03
N SER A 101 16.11 -29.28 4.76
CA SER A 101 16.16 -27.87 4.36
C SER A 101 14.95 -27.09 4.90
N THR A 102 15.11 -25.79 5.09
CA THR A 102 14.03 -24.87 5.48
C THR A 102 12.84 -24.95 4.51
N GLN A 103 13.12 -25.07 3.21
CA GLN A 103 12.09 -25.23 2.18
C GLN A 103 11.34 -26.57 2.30
N ASP A 104 12.04 -27.64 2.67
CA ASP A 104 11.43 -28.96 2.86
C ASP A 104 10.56 -28.98 4.13
N LYS A 105 10.97 -28.28 5.20
CA LYS A 105 10.12 -28.11 6.41
C LYS A 105 8.83 -27.37 6.07
N LEU A 106 8.94 -26.29 5.27
CA LEU A 106 7.81 -25.50 4.82
C LEU A 106 6.85 -26.33 3.95
N SER A 107 7.36 -27.12 3.01
CA SER A 107 6.52 -27.99 2.19
C SER A 107 5.79 -29.05 3.02
N ARG A 108 6.46 -29.67 4.00
CA ARG A 108 5.82 -30.60 4.94
C ARG A 108 4.73 -29.92 5.78
N PHE A 109 4.96 -28.68 6.21
CA PHE A 109 3.98 -27.90 6.96
C PHE A 109 2.74 -27.56 6.12
N GLN A 110 2.91 -27.22 4.85
CA GLN A 110 1.81 -26.99 3.90
C GLN A 110 0.97 -28.26 3.71
N VAL A 111 1.63 -29.38 3.39
CA VAL A 111 0.97 -30.70 3.23
C VAL A 111 0.16 -31.07 4.49
N MET A 112 0.75 -30.90 5.66
CA MET A 112 0.09 -31.17 6.94
C MET A 112 -1.12 -30.26 7.17
N SER A 113 -1.02 -28.97 6.85
CA SER A 113 -2.10 -28.00 7.06
C SER A 113 -3.29 -28.28 6.14
N GLU A 114 -3.03 -28.58 4.86
CA GLU A 114 -4.06 -29.01 3.92
C GLU A 114 -4.72 -30.32 4.37
N ALA A 115 -3.93 -31.30 4.83
CA ALA A 115 -4.45 -32.57 5.33
C ALA A 115 -5.33 -32.37 6.58
N TYR A 116 -4.92 -31.50 7.49
CA TYR A 116 -5.71 -31.17 8.68
C TYR A 116 -7.03 -30.53 8.30
N GLU A 117 -7.03 -29.57 7.38
CA GLU A 117 -8.23 -28.87 6.96
C GLU A 117 -9.25 -29.79 6.29
N LEU A 118 -8.76 -30.73 5.46
CA LEU A 118 -9.60 -31.72 4.79
C LEU A 118 -10.23 -32.70 5.79
N LEU A 119 -9.46 -33.14 6.80
CA LEU A 119 -9.92 -34.12 7.79
C LEU A 119 -10.67 -33.50 8.98
N SER A 120 -10.51 -32.20 9.24
CA SER A 120 -11.14 -31.52 10.39
C SER A 120 -12.65 -31.37 10.22
N ASP A 121 -13.12 -31.07 9.01
CA ASP A 121 -14.55 -30.94 8.75
C ASP A 121 -15.13 -32.24 8.21
N SER A 122 -16.14 -32.75 8.90
CA SER A 122 -16.82 -34.00 8.51
C SER A 122 -17.35 -34.00 7.08
N ARG A 123 -17.76 -32.83 6.55
CA ARG A 123 -18.23 -32.69 5.17
C ARG A 123 -17.09 -32.87 4.17
N LYS A 124 -15.96 -32.20 4.41
CA LYS A 124 -14.76 -32.27 3.57
C LYS A 124 -14.19 -33.69 3.56
N LYS A 125 -14.10 -34.29 4.76
CA LYS A 125 -13.73 -35.69 4.95
C LYS A 125 -14.62 -36.65 4.16
N SER A 126 -15.95 -36.53 4.29
CA SER A 126 -16.91 -37.41 3.59
C SER A 126 -16.80 -37.30 2.06
N THR A 127 -16.65 -36.07 1.54
CA THR A 127 -16.43 -35.83 0.11
C THR A 127 -15.12 -36.45 -0.38
N TYR A 128 -14.03 -36.30 0.39
CA TYR A 128 -12.76 -36.95 0.09
C TYR A 128 -12.87 -38.48 0.12
N ASP A 129 -13.53 -39.05 1.14
CA ASP A 129 -13.69 -40.50 1.26
C ASP A 129 -14.50 -41.09 0.09
N ARG A 130 -15.51 -40.35 -0.39
CA ARG A 130 -16.38 -40.79 -1.49
C ARG A 130 -15.80 -40.58 -2.88
N PHE A 131 -15.12 -39.45 -3.12
CA PHE A 131 -14.72 -39.02 -4.47
C PHE A 131 -13.20 -38.84 -4.63
N ARG A 132 -12.42 -38.94 -3.54
CA ARG A 132 -10.98 -38.68 -3.48
C ARG A 132 -10.59 -37.30 -4.03
N THR A 133 -11.46 -36.30 -3.81
CA THR A 133 -11.30 -34.93 -4.31
C THR A 133 -10.75 -33.98 -3.26
N GLY A 134 -10.11 -32.89 -3.69
CA GLY A 134 -9.63 -31.83 -2.79
C GLY A 134 -8.26 -32.10 -2.15
N TRP A 135 -7.54 -33.14 -2.57
CA TRP A 135 -6.16 -33.38 -2.16
C TRP A 135 -5.18 -33.03 -3.31
N THR A 136 -4.41 -31.95 -3.13
CA THR A 136 -3.48 -31.44 -4.14
C THR A 136 -2.33 -32.43 -4.39
N TYR A 137 -1.82 -33.07 -3.33
CA TYR A 137 -0.72 -34.04 -3.36
C TYR A 137 -1.12 -35.47 -3.74
N ALA A 138 -2.33 -35.66 -4.28
CA ALA A 138 -2.76 -36.95 -4.82
C ALA A 138 -1.93 -37.33 -6.07
N PRO A 139 -1.73 -38.63 -6.36
CA PRO A 139 -1.12 -39.04 -7.63
C PRO A 139 -1.94 -38.54 -8.82
N SER A 140 -1.26 -38.17 -9.92
CA SER A 140 -1.87 -37.60 -11.12
C SER A 140 -3.00 -38.47 -11.72
N THR A 141 -2.90 -39.79 -11.57
CA THR A 141 -3.92 -40.76 -12.00
C THR A 141 -5.26 -40.59 -11.28
N VAL A 142 -5.24 -40.21 -10.00
CA VAL A 142 -6.45 -39.97 -9.20
C VAL A 142 -6.96 -38.55 -9.42
N ARG A 143 -6.06 -37.58 -9.57
CA ARG A 143 -6.40 -36.17 -9.80
C ARG A 143 -7.15 -35.95 -11.12
N ASN A 144 -6.80 -36.71 -12.16
CA ASN A 144 -7.38 -36.60 -13.51
C ASN A 144 -8.58 -37.52 -13.76
N ALA A 145 -9.04 -38.27 -12.75
CA ALA A 145 -10.24 -39.07 -12.90
C ALA A 145 -11.43 -38.13 -13.17
N ALA A 146 -12.18 -38.35 -14.26
CA ALA A 146 -13.29 -37.50 -14.68
C ALA A 146 -14.36 -37.29 -13.59
N TYR A 147 -14.52 -38.27 -12.69
CA TYR A 147 -15.39 -38.18 -11.52
C TYR A 147 -14.84 -37.26 -10.42
N SER A 148 -13.52 -37.21 -10.25
CA SER A 148 -12.86 -36.37 -9.24
C SER A 148 -12.85 -34.90 -9.65
N SER A 149 -12.67 -34.57 -10.93
CA SER A 149 -12.72 -33.18 -11.40
C SER A 149 -14.14 -32.60 -11.36
N ALA A 150 -15.16 -33.37 -11.74
CA ALA A 150 -16.56 -32.93 -11.73
C ALA A 150 -17.14 -32.77 -10.31
N ALA A 151 -16.81 -33.68 -9.38
CA ALA A 151 -17.25 -33.57 -7.98
C ALA A 151 -16.49 -32.47 -7.21
N ALA A 152 -15.22 -32.21 -7.56
CA ALA A 152 -14.42 -31.14 -6.96
C ALA A 152 -14.91 -29.73 -7.38
N THR A 153 -15.39 -29.58 -8.63
CA THR A 153 -15.97 -28.33 -9.13
C THR A 153 -17.41 -28.11 -8.69
N ALA A 154 -18.20 -29.18 -8.50
CA ALA A 154 -19.59 -29.08 -8.03
C ALA A 154 -19.73 -28.46 -6.61
N HIS A 155 -18.70 -28.59 -5.76
CA HIS A 155 -18.69 -28.01 -4.41
C HIS A 155 -17.72 -26.84 -4.24
N GLY A 156 -17.28 -26.19 -5.32
CA GLY A 156 -16.56 -24.90 -5.29
C GLY A 156 -15.30 -24.87 -4.43
N TYR A 157 -14.75 -26.04 -4.10
CA TYR A 157 -13.90 -26.22 -2.93
C TYR A 157 -12.46 -25.79 -3.18
N HIS A 158 -11.98 -25.89 -4.43
CA HIS A 158 -10.61 -25.52 -4.81
C HIS A 158 -10.53 -24.39 -5.86
N ASN A 159 -11.67 -23.91 -6.36
CA ASN A 159 -11.72 -22.95 -7.46
C ASN A 159 -12.11 -21.52 -7.00
N ASN A 160 -12.13 -21.30 -5.69
CA ASN A 160 -12.44 -19.99 -5.12
C ASN A 160 -11.14 -19.34 -4.63
N HIS A 161 -10.77 -18.20 -5.20
CA HIS A 161 -9.65 -17.37 -4.76
C HIS A 161 -9.69 -17.07 -3.25
N ASN A 162 -10.89 -17.01 -2.66
CA ASN A 162 -11.07 -16.86 -1.22
C ASN A 162 -10.49 -18.07 -0.44
N TYR A 163 -10.64 -19.29 -0.97
CA TYR A 163 -10.13 -20.51 -0.34
C TYR A 163 -8.60 -20.54 -0.31
N GLU A 164 -7.97 -20.17 -1.43
CA GLU A 164 -6.51 -20.08 -1.51
C GLU A 164 -5.97 -19.05 -0.51
N TYR A 165 -6.61 -17.87 -0.40
CA TYR A 165 -6.21 -16.83 0.54
C TYR A 165 -6.23 -17.30 2.00
N TRP A 166 -7.30 -17.97 2.45
CA TRP A 166 -7.42 -18.46 3.84
C TRP A 166 -6.49 -19.63 4.16
N ASN A 167 -6.02 -20.35 3.14
CA ASN A 167 -5.10 -21.48 3.27
C ASN A 167 -3.64 -21.09 2.97
N ALA A 168 -3.36 -19.80 2.71
CA ALA A 168 -2.01 -19.32 2.53
C ALA A 168 -1.23 -19.45 3.85
N GLY A 169 -0.27 -20.39 3.89
CA GLY A 169 0.53 -20.65 5.09
C GLY A 169 1.56 -19.57 5.41
N THR A 170 1.95 -18.77 4.41
CA THR A 170 2.93 -17.68 4.53
C THR A 170 2.47 -16.46 3.72
N TRP A 171 2.90 -15.26 4.11
CA TRP A 171 2.69 -14.04 3.32
C TRP A 171 3.18 -14.13 1.87
N GLU A 172 4.22 -14.95 1.61
CA GLU A 172 4.71 -15.20 0.25
C GLU A 172 3.66 -15.90 -0.64
N ASP A 173 2.84 -16.78 -0.08
CA ASP A 173 1.80 -17.48 -0.85
C ASP A 173 0.65 -16.52 -1.20
N VAL A 174 0.28 -15.62 -0.28
CA VAL A 174 -0.64 -14.52 -0.57
C VAL A 174 -0.09 -13.62 -1.69
N ASN A 175 1.21 -13.33 -1.66
CA ASN A 175 1.86 -12.52 -2.69
C ASN A 175 1.83 -13.20 -4.07
N LYS A 176 2.05 -14.52 -4.14
CA LYS A 176 1.91 -15.28 -5.40
C LYS A 176 0.49 -15.19 -5.97
N MET A 177 -0.54 -15.24 -5.14
CA MET A 177 -1.94 -15.10 -5.59
C MET A 177 -2.18 -13.75 -6.26
N HIS A 178 -1.56 -12.67 -5.77
CA HIS A 178 -1.65 -11.35 -6.41
C HIS A 178 -1.08 -11.31 -7.83
N TYR A 179 -0.05 -12.10 -8.14
CA TYR A 179 0.52 -12.17 -9.48
C TYR A 179 -0.23 -13.11 -10.42
N THR A 180 -0.88 -14.13 -9.85
CA THR A 180 -1.53 -15.19 -10.63
C THR A 180 -2.89 -14.74 -11.17
N ASP A 181 -3.48 -13.71 -10.57
CA ASP A 181 -4.80 -13.18 -10.87
C ASP A 181 -4.81 -12.39 -12.22
N PRO A 182 -5.24 -12.99 -13.34
CA PRO A 182 -5.16 -12.35 -14.65
C PRO A 182 -6.25 -11.27 -14.85
N ASP A 183 -7.29 -11.30 -14.01
CA ASP A 183 -8.48 -10.45 -14.10
C ASP A 183 -8.26 -9.05 -13.49
N LYS A 184 -7.15 -8.85 -12.75
CA LYS A 184 -6.74 -7.55 -12.20
C LYS A 184 -5.88 -6.72 -13.14
N LYS A 185 -5.63 -7.18 -14.37
CA LYS A 185 -5.02 -6.35 -15.41
C LYS A 185 -5.92 -5.15 -15.62
N LEU A 186 -5.38 -3.94 -15.43
CA LEU A 186 -6.11 -2.68 -15.58
C LEU A 186 -6.85 -2.72 -16.93
N SER A 187 -8.18 -2.83 -16.86
CA SER A 187 -9.00 -2.88 -18.07
C SER A 187 -8.72 -1.61 -18.87
N PHE A 188 -8.50 -1.78 -20.17
CA PHE A 188 -8.25 -0.66 -21.09
C PHE A 188 -9.34 0.43 -20.96
N TRP A 189 -10.59 0.02 -20.69
CA TRP A 189 -11.71 0.93 -20.45
C TRP A 189 -11.58 1.75 -19.17
N VAL A 190 -11.02 1.18 -18.10
CA VAL A 190 -10.78 1.90 -16.84
C VAL A 190 -9.70 2.96 -17.04
N VAL A 191 -8.64 2.63 -17.78
CA VAL A 191 -7.58 3.58 -18.13
C VAL A 191 -8.13 4.69 -19.02
N MET A 192 -8.96 4.37 -20.02
CA MET A 192 -9.64 5.37 -20.84
C MET A 192 -10.56 6.28 -20.02
N ALA A 193 -11.31 5.74 -19.06
CA ALA A 193 -12.17 6.53 -18.18
C ALA A 193 -11.35 7.50 -17.31
N TRP A 194 -10.21 7.05 -16.78
CA TRP A 194 -9.28 7.89 -16.03
C TRP A 194 -8.69 9.01 -16.89
N MET A 195 -8.25 8.70 -18.11
CA MET A 195 -7.72 9.70 -19.05
C MET A 195 -8.79 10.73 -19.46
N CYS A 196 -10.02 10.27 -19.71
CA CYS A 196 -11.15 11.15 -20.00
C CYS A 196 -11.46 12.07 -18.81
N GLY A 197 -11.50 11.53 -17.58
CA GLY A 197 -11.68 12.32 -16.37
C GLY A 197 -10.59 13.38 -16.17
N LEU A 198 -9.33 13.03 -16.42
CA LEU A 198 -8.21 13.97 -16.33
C LEU A 198 -8.34 15.09 -17.37
N LEU A 199 -8.72 14.78 -18.61
CA LEU A 199 -8.98 15.79 -19.64
C LEU A 199 -10.12 16.74 -19.27
N VAL A 200 -11.22 16.22 -18.72
CA VAL A 200 -12.33 17.05 -18.22
C VAL A 200 -11.85 17.98 -17.11
N CYS A 201 -11.07 17.49 -16.15
CA CYS A 201 -10.51 18.32 -15.08
C CYS A 201 -9.65 19.45 -15.64
N VAL A 202 -8.76 19.17 -16.61
CA VAL A 202 -7.93 20.20 -17.25
C VAL A 202 -8.80 21.25 -17.95
N GLN A 203 -9.82 20.84 -18.70
CA GLN A 203 -10.73 21.77 -19.36
C GLN A 203 -11.56 22.60 -18.37
N CYS A 204 -12.01 22.00 -17.27
CA CYS A 204 -12.70 22.71 -16.19
C CYS A 204 -11.78 23.77 -15.57
N THR A 205 -10.51 23.45 -15.30
CA THR A 205 -9.56 24.45 -14.77
C THR A 205 -9.34 25.60 -15.74
N ALA A 206 -9.22 25.33 -17.05
CA ALA A 206 -9.09 26.36 -18.07
C ALA A 206 -10.35 27.27 -18.15
N LEU A 207 -11.55 26.70 -18.01
CA LEU A 207 -12.78 27.48 -17.96
C LEU A 207 -12.85 28.38 -16.73
N LEU A 208 -12.50 27.85 -15.55
CA LEU A 208 -12.45 28.62 -14.31
C LEU A 208 -11.50 29.81 -14.43
N THR A 209 -10.30 29.62 -14.99
CA THR A 209 -9.35 30.72 -15.20
C THR A 209 -9.88 31.79 -16.16
N ARG A 210 -10.64 31.42 -17.20
CA ARG A 210 -11.24 32.39 -18.13
C ARG A 210 -12.36 33.20 -17.49
N ILE A 211 -13.15 32.58 -16.62
CA ILE A 211 -14.21 33.26 -15.87
C ILE A 211 -13.61 34.27 -14.88
N GLU A 212 -12.54 33.87 -14.18
CA GLU A 212 -11.80 34.75 -13.28
C GLU A 212 -11.23 35.97 -14.02
N GLU A 213 -10.61 35.76 -15.18
CA GLU A 213 -10.06 36.85 -16.00
C GLU A 213 -11.16 37.80 -16.50
N SER A 214 -12.33 37.27 -16.84
CA SER A 214 -13.49 38.07 -17.25
C SER A 214 -14.03 38.95 -16.12
N LEU A 215 -14.07 38.43 -14.89
CA LEU A 215 -14.57 39.15 -13.73
C LEU A 215 -13.57 40.23 -13.27
N THR A 216 -12.29 39.88 -13.22
CA THR A 216 -11.22 40.81 -12.79
C THR A 216 -11.04 41.98 -13.76
N LYS A 217 -11.14 41.75 -15.08
CA LYS A 217 -11.08 42.84 -16.08
C LYS A 217 -12.10 43.94 -15.81
N GLY A 218 -13.34 43.58 -15.44
CA GLY A 218 -14.37 44.57 -15.10
C GLY A 218 -13.98 45.44 -13.90
N HIS A 219 -13.44 44.82 -12.84
CA HIS A 219 -13.01 45.54 -11.64
C HIS A 219 -11.86 46.50 -11.93
N PHE A 220 -10.84 46.04 -12.66
CA PHE A 220 -9.69 46.88 -13.03
C PHE A 220 -10.11 48.10 -13.86
N THR A 221 -11.05 47.94 -14.80
CA THR A 221 -11.52 49.10 -15.59
C THR A 221 -12.21 50.15 -14.73
N HIS A 222 -12.93 49.74 -13.69
CA HIS A 222 -13.59 50.68 -12.79
C HIS A 222 -12.57 51.47 -11.96
N ASP A 223 -11.61 50.78 -11.33
CA ASP A 223 -10.57 51.42 -10.53
C ASP A 223 -9.70 52.38 -11.36
N GLU A 224 -9.38 52.03 -12.62
CA GLU A 224 -8.66 52.93 -13.53
C GLU A 224 -9.47 54.20 -13.84
N THR A 225 -10.78 54.06 -14.11
CA THR A 225 -11.64 55.22 -14.38
C THR A 225 -11.79 56.13 -13.17
N GLU A 226 -11.90 55.58 -11.96
CA GLU A 226 -11.95 56.38 -10.73
C GLU A 226 -10.64 57.13 -10.51
N LYS A 227 -9.51 56.45 -10.69
CA LYS A 227 -8.18 57.05 -10.56
C LYS A 227 -7.99 58.19 -11.56
N ASP A 228 -8.36 58.00 -12.83
CA ASP A 228 -8.26 59.03 -13.86
C ASP A 228 -9.16 60.24 -13.54
N LEU A 229 -10.35 60.01 -13.02
CA LEU A 229 -11.27 61.06 -12.60
C LEU A 229 -10.70 61.85 -11.40
N VAL A 230 -10.17 61.17 -10.38
CA VAL A 230 -9.49 61.81 -9.24
C VAL A 230 -8.28 62.61 -9.70
N LEU A 231 -7.47 62.07 -10.61
CA LEU A 231 -6.33 62.79 -11.19
C LEU A 231 -6.77 64.03 -11.96
N ALA A 232 -7.86 63.96 -12.72
CA ALA A 232 -8.41 65.13 -13.40
C ALA A 232 -8.87 66.20 -12.39
N TYR A 233 -9.53 65.81 -11.29
CA TYR A 233 -9.94 66.73 -10.22
C TYR A 233 -8.75 67.38 -9.51
N VAL A 234 -7.71 66.62 -9.21
CA VAL A 234 -6.48 67.10 -8.58
C VAL A 234 -5.53 67.72 -9.62
N ASN A 235 -5.98 67.88 -10.87
CA ASN A 235 -5.24 68.45 -11.98
C ASN A 235 -3.83 67.83 -12.10
N TYR A 236 -3.75 66.51 -11.95
CA TYR A 236 -2.54 65.69 -11.95
C TYR A 236 -1.44 66.16 -10.96
N GLY A 237 -1.82 66.76 -9.83
CA GLY A 237 -0.90 67.12 -8.73
C GLY A 237 -0.04 68.36 -9.01
N LEU A 238 -0.51 69.27 -9.86
CA LEU A 238 0.32 70.32 -10.45
C LEU A 238 -0.45 71.67 -10.33
N ASP A 239 0.23 72.73 -9.86
CA ASP A 239 -0.36 73.97 -9.28
C ASP A 239 -1.56 74.59 -10.02
N THR A 240 -2.47 75.21 -9.26
CA THR A 240 -3.69 75.89 -9.73
C THR A 240 -3.48 77.30 -10.27
N ASP A 241 -2.24 77.80 -10.27
CA ASP A 241 -1.92 79.14 -10.74
C ASP A 241 -2.25 79.31 -12.25
N LYS A 242 -2.78 80.48 -12.61
CA LYS A 242 -3.22 80.83 -13.96
C LYS A 242 -2.09 80.62 -14.98
N TRP A 243 -0.88 81.03 -14.62
CA TRP A 243 0.30 80.93 -15.49
C TRP A 243 0.81 79.49 -15.61
N SER A 244 0.79 78.73 -14.52
CA SER A 244 1.11 77.30 -14.52
C SER A 244 0.12 76.50 -15.38
N ARG A 245 -1.16 76.86 -15.36
CA ARG A 245 -2.18 76.25 -16.24
C ARG A 245 -1.94 76.57 -17.72
N LEU A 246 -1.59 77.82 -18.04
CA LEU A 246 -1.27 78.24 -19.41
C LEU A 246 -0.04 77.52 -19.96
N ARG A 247 1.05 77.44 -19.18
CA ARG A 247 2.26 76.69 -19.55
C ARG A 247 1.94 75.23 -19.84
N ARG A 248 1.12 74.60 -18.99
CA ARG A 248 0.73 73.20 -19.17
C ARG A 248 -0.12 72.96 -20.40
N PHE A 249 -1.07 73.85 -20.70
CA PHE A 249 -1.86 73.77 -21.92
C PHE A 249 -0.97 73.87 -23.17
N LEU A 250 -0.04 74.83 -23.18
CA LEU A 250 0.93 74.98 -24.27
C LEU A 250 1.85 73.76 -24.38
N TRP A 251 2.28 73.20 -23.25
CA TRP A 251 3.09 71.99 -23.21
C TRP A 251 2.33 70.77 -23.76
N PHE A 252 1.09 70.51 -23.32
CA PHE A 252 0.29 69.40 -23.86
C PHE A 252 -0.02 69.58 -25.35
N ARG A 253 -0.30 70.81 -25.79
CA ARG A 253 -0.52 71.13 -27.21
C ARG A 253 0.72 70.83 -28.05
N THR A 254 1.90 71.24 -27.58
CA THR A 254 3.17 71.03 -28.30
C THR A 254 3.61 69.58 -28.28
N TYR A 255 3.48 68.90 -27.14
CA TYR A 255 3.73 67.47 -27.00
C TYR A 255 2.82 66.61 -27.90
N GLY A 256 1.57 67.02 -28.10
CA GLY A 256 0.65 66.36 -29.02
C GLY A 256 0.97 66.58 -30.51
N MET A 257 1.63 67.69 -30.86
CA MET A 257 1.89 68.09 -32.25
C MET A 257 3.29 67.71 -32.75
N TYR A 258 4.28 67.69 -31.86
CA TYR A 258 5.67 67.42 -32.19
C TYR A 258 6.19 66.24 -31.36
N ARG A 259 6.87 65.30 -32.02
CA ARG A 259 7.49 64.13 -31.37
C ARG A 259 9.02 64.20 -31.30
N SER A 260 9.64 65.05 -32.10
CA SER A 260 11.09 65.26 -32.17
C SER A 260 11.59 66.21 -31.08
N LYS A 261 12.58 65.78 -30.29
CA LYS A 261 13.13 66.54 -29.16
C LYS A 261 13.53 67.98 -29.53
N THR A 262 14.18 68.16 -30.69
CA THR A 262 14.62 69.47 -31.19
C THR A 262 13.47 70.43 -31.47
N ASP A 263 12.34 69.91 -31.97
CA ASP A 263 11.14 70.72 -32.21
C ASP A 263 10.40 71.04 -30.92
N LEU A 264 10.33 70.09 -29.97
CA LEU A 264 9.79 70.34 -28.63
C LEU A 264 10.57 71.44 -27.91
N ASP A 265 11.90 71.40 -27.93
CA ASP A 265 12.75 72.39 -27.25
C ASP A 265 12.58 73.80 -27.87
N ARG A 266 12.47 73.88 -29.22
CA ARG A 266 12.21 75.14 -29.93
C ARG A 266 10.85 75.72 -29.55
N GLU A 267 9.80 74.91 -29.54
CA GLU A 267 8.45 75.36 -29.22
C GLU A 267 8.30 75.67 -27.72
N ALA A 268 9.01 74.96 -26.84
CA ALA A 268 9.07 75.29 -25.41
C ALA A 268 9.62 76.70 -25.19
N GLN A 269 10.71 77.07 -25.88
CA GLN A 269 11.26 78.43 -25.81
C GLN A 269 10.28 79.49 -26.33
N LYS A 270 9.55 79.21 -27.43
CA LYS A 270 8.52 80.12 -27.95
C LYS A 270 7.36 80.27 -26.96
N ASN A 271 6.91 79.16 -26.38
CA ASN A 271 5.84 79.15 -25.40
C ASN A 271 6.19 79.95 -24.15
N GLU A 272 7.41 79.83 -23.62
CA GLU A 272 7.85 80.64 -22.48
C GLU A 272 7.90 82.14 -22.82
N LYS A 273 8.32 82.50 -24.04
CA LYS A 273 8.27 83.91 -24.50
C LYS A 273 6.84 84.44 -24.53
N ILE A 274 5.89 83.67 -25.06
CA ILE A 274 4.47 84.04 -25.09
C ILE A 274 3.93 84.22 -23.66
N VAL A 275 4.27 83.32 -22.75
CA VAL A 275 3.85 83.40 -21.34
C VAL A 275 4.44 84.66 -20.67
N GLN A 276 5.71 84.99 -20.91
CA GLN A 276 6.34 86.20 -20.38
C GLN A 276 5.74 87.47 -20.96
N GLU A 277 5.45 87.51 -22.26
CA GLU A 277 4.82 88.66 -22.92
C GLU A 277 3.42 88.93 -22.37
N LEU A 278 2.61 87.88 -22.22
CA LEU A 278 1.28 87.97 -21.63
C LEU A 278 1.35 88.42 -20.17
N LYS A 279 2.33 87.93 -19.40
CA LYS A 279 2.55 88.34 -18.02
C LYS A 279 2.95 89.81 -17.92
N GLY A 280 3.80 90.29 -18.82
CA GLY A 280 4.18 91.70 -18.93
C GLY A 280 2.99 92.61 -19.26
N LYS A 281 2.15 92.21 -20.22
CA LYS A 281 0.93 92.95 -20.59
C LYS A 281 -0.09 93.04 -19.46
N GLU A 282 -0.27 91.97 -18.68
CA GLU A 282 -1.15 91.99 -17.50
C GLU A 282 -0.64 92.96 -16.42
N MET A 283 0.68 93.05 -16.24
CA MET A 283 1.30 93.97 -15.28
C MET A 283 1.26 95.43 -15.74
N GLN A 284 1.23 95.70 -17.05
CA GLN A 284 1.11 97.04 -17.63
C GLN A 284 -0.33 97.54 -17.79
N GLY A 285 -1.30 96.62 -17.83
CA GLY A 285 -2.73 96.92 -17.90
C GLY A 285 -3.44 97.04 -16.54
N ARG A 286 -2.69 96.96 -15.44
CA ARG A 286 -3.12 97.23 -14.06
C ARG A 286 -2.48 98.52 -13.58
#